data_AF-A0A5D3DM14-F1
#
_entry.id   AF-A0A5D3DM14-F1
#
_cell.length_a   1.000
_cell.length_b   1.000
_cell.length_c   1.000
_cell.angle_alpha   90.00
_cell.angle_beta   90.00
_cell.angle_gamma   90.00
#
_symmetry.space_group_name_H-M   'P 1'
#
loop_
_entity.id
_entity.type
_entity.pdbx_description
1 polymer ?
#
loop_
_entity_poly.entity_id
_entity_poly.type
_entity_poly.pdbx_seq_one_letter_code
_entity_poly.pdbx_strand_id
1 'polypeptide(L)'
;MNVQNLGSKVYKKLNMSEVEEEQTPLPIYCRNDDKDQFPMENNDVVINVEDNLPIDHRNDHKGHLPIDKDSVAIKVRDNLKNLEWSVPVDESQSSLSMPFKRTSIYKIPKFMKDIEPKEYEPHIVSFGPYHHGNKHLYQMEQEKQKVAALSFANAATFELILSEVLKILEDLYEAYDDLDHEKWRKDDDAQAKFMQMMIIDACFLLVFFSEHERYKSQITLKSEIKRDILLLENQLPFKLLRLLYSILSIKVRVLNL
;
A
#
# COMPACT_ATOMS: atom_id res chain seq x y z
N MET A 1 -35.79 2.05 7.91
CA MET A 1 -34.83 1.27 8.73
C MET A 1 -33.77 2.24 9.24
N ASN A 2 -33.53 2.27 10.55
CA ASN A 2 -32.76 3.33 11.20
C ASN A 2 -31.25 3.01 11.19
N VAL A 3 -30.47 3.78 10.42
CA VAL A 3 -29.03 3.56 10.14
C VAL A 3 -28.19 3.54 11.43
N GLN A 4 -28.60 4.29 12.45
CA GLN A 4 -27.92 4.36 13.76
C GLN A 4 -27.91 3.03 14.55
N ASN A 5 -28.82 2.10 14.23
CA ASN A 5 -28.94 0.84 14.97
C ASN A 5 -28.08 -0.29 14.38
N LEU A 6 -27.59 -0.11 13.14
CA LEU A 6 -26.79 -1.12 12.44
C LEU A 6 -25.32 -1.06 12.90
N GLY A 7 -24.74 0.14 12.96
CA GLY A 7 -23.35 0.33 13.41
C GLY A 7 -23.12 -0.10 14.86
N SER A 8 -24.09 0.13 15.76
CA SER A 8 -23.98 -0.32 17.15
C SER A 8 -24.04 -1.84 17.31
N LYS A 9 -24.78 -2.54 16.44
CA LYS A 9 -24.83 -4.02 16.40
C LYS A 9 -23.56 -4.62 15.80
N VAL A 10 -23.01 -4.02 14.75
CA VAL A 10 -21.74 -4.46 14.14
C VAL A 10 -20.58 -4.24 15.11
N TYR A 11 -20.52 -3.09 15.78
CA TYR A 11 -19.52 -2.80 16.82
C TYR A 11 -19.59 -3.80 17.98
N LYS A 12 -20.78 -4.13 18.47
CA LYS A 12 -20.95 -5.18 19.50
C LYS A 12 -20.55 -6.56 18.98
N LYS A 13 -20.85 -6.90 17.72
CA LYS A 13 -20.50 -8.20 17.14
C LYS A 13 -18.99 -8.39 16.96
N LEU A 14 -18.24 -7.32 16.68
CA LEU A 14 -16.78 -7.32 16.65
C LEU A 14 -16.14 -7.46 18.05
N ASN A 15 -16.83 -7.00 19.10
CA ASN A 15 -16.36 -7.10 20.49
C ASN A 15 -16.85 -8.35 21.26
N MET A 16 -17.68 -9.21 20.65
CA MET A 16 -18.28 -10.38 21.31
C MET A 16 -17.61 -11.72 20.97
N SER A 17 -16.48 -11.73 20.27
CA SER A 17 -15.65 -12.93 20.10
C SER A 17 -14.66 -13.08 21.26
N GLU A 18 -15.16 -13.20 22.49
CA GLU A 18 -14.45 -13.88 23.58
C GLU A 18 -14.89 -15.34 23.54
N VAL A 19 -14.08 -16.19 22.92
CA VAL A 19 -14.19 -17.64 23.04
C VAL A 19 -12.79 -18.22 23.21
N GLU A 20 -12.58 -18.69 24.43
CA GLU A 20 -11.71 -19.78 24.91
C GLU A 20 -10.40 -20.05 24.14
N GLU A 21 -9.32 -19.76 24.87
CA GLU A 21 -7.93 -20.03 24.53
C GLU A 21 -7.64 -21.55 24.56
N GLU A 22 -7.95 -22.25 23.47
CA GLU A 22 -7.40 -23.57 23.24
C GLU A 22 -6.08 -23.41 22.46
N GLN A 23 -4.96 -23.40 23.21
CA GLN A 23 -3.60 -23.39 22.69
C GLN A 23 -3.34 -24.68 21.88
N THR A 24 -3.73 -24.64 20.60
CA THR A 24 -3.21 -25.56 19.60
C THR A 24 -1.92 -24.96 19.04
N PRO A 25 -0.76 -25.61 19.16
CA PRO A 25 0.48 -25.06 18.64
C PRO A 25 0.39 -24.95 17.12
N LEU A 26 0.68 -23.74 16.62
CA LEU A 26 0.82 -23.48 15.17
C LEU A 26 1.83 -24.46 14.56
N PRO A 27 1.58 -24.98 13.35
CA PRO A 27 2.55 -25.84 12.68
C PRO A 27 3.85 -25.07 12.48
N ILE A 28 4.94 -25.65 12.98
CA ILE A 28 6.31 -25.22 12.71
C ILE A 28 6.49 -25.34 11.19
N TYR A 29 6.59 -24.21 10.49
CA TYR A 29 7.09 -24.22 9.13
C TYR A 29 8.51 -24.78 9.18
N CYS A 30 8.67 -26.01 8.67
CA CYS A 30 9.97 -26.65 8.56
C CYS A 30 10.90 -25.74 7.77
N ARG A 31 11.99 -25.32 8.44
CA ARG A 31 13.20 -24.84 7.80
C ARG A 31 13.70 -25.97 6.90
N ASN A 32 13.53 -25.84 5.60
CA ASN A 32 14.31 -26.67 4.69
C ASN A 32 15.72 -26.08 4.70
N ASP A 33 16.57 -26.67 5.55
CA ASP A 33 18.02 -26.48 5.52
C ASP A 33 18.58 -27.20 4.29
N ASP A 34 18.34 -26.66 3.10
CA ASP A 34 19.13 -26.99 1.92
C ASP A 34 20.12 -25.85 1.66
N LYS A 35 21.38 -26.18 1.97
CA LYS A 35 22.55 -25.33 1.74
C LYS A 35 22.85 -25.31 0.24
N ASP A 36 22.37 -24.28 -0.45
CA ASP A 36 22.99 -23.84 -1.71
C ASP A 36 23.70 -22.51 -1.48
N GLN A 37 25.02 -22.60 -1.59
CA GLN A 37 26.01 -21.62 -1.20
C GLN A 37 26.28 -20.72 -2.42
N PHE A 38 25.65 -19.54 -2.47
CA PHE A 38 25.99 -18.54 -3.50
C PHE A 38 27.22 -17.73 -3.06
N PRO A 39 28.30 -17.66 -3.85
CA PRO A 39 29.46 -16.83 -3.53
C PRO A 39 29.15 -15.35 -3.82
N MET A 40 29.47 -14.50 -2.84
CA MET A 40 29.57 -13.05 -3.00
C MET A 40 30.90 -12.74 -3.69
N GLU A 41 30.88 -12.39 -4.97
CA GLU A 41 32.03 -11.75 -5.64
C GLU A 41 31.89 -10.22 -5.53
N ASN A 42 32.73 -9.63 -4.67
CA ASN A 42 33.03 -8.22 -4.66
C ASN A 42 33.90 -7.89 -5.89
N ASN A 43 33.34 -7.19 -6.87
CA ASN A 43 34.11 -6.51 -7.90
C ASN A 43 34.10 -5.01 -7.64
N ASP A 44 35.04 -4.58 -6.79
CA ASP A 44 35.48 -3.19 -6.70
C ASP A 44 36.27 -2.86 -7.97
N VAL A 45 35.66 -2.10 -8.88
CA VAL A 45 36.40 -1.49 -10.00
C VAL A 45 37.17 -0.28 -9.44
N VAL A 46 38.44 -0.53 -9.14
CA VAL A 46 39.45 0.50 -8.84
C VAL A 46 39.80 1.22 -10.14
N ILE A 47 39.42 2.50 -10.26
CA ILE A 47 39.98 3.37 -11.29
C ILE A 47 41.18 4.10 -10.66
N ASN A 48 42.38 3.59 -10.95
CA ASN A 48 43.62 4.31 -10.72
C ASN A 48 43.69 5.51 -11.68
N VAL A 49 43.71 6.71 -11.13
CA VAL A 49 44.18 7.91 -11.85
C VAL A 49 45.53 8.25 -11.25
N GLU A 50 46.61 7.79 -11.90
CA GLU A 50 47.95 8.26 -11.60
C GLU A 50 48.09 9.74 -11.98
N ASP A 51 48.79 10.43 -11.09
CA ASP A 51 49.10 11.84 -11.08
C ASP A 51 49.77 12.32 -12.37
N ASN A 52 49.34 13.48 -12.86
CA ASN A 52 50.24 14.54 -13.35
C ASN A 52 49.41 15.75 -13.76
N LEU A 53 49.48 16.83 -12.97
CA LEU A 53 49.73 18.23 -13.38
C LEU A 53 49.48 19.19 -12.19
N PRO A 54 50.12 20.37 -12.16
CA PRO A 54 50.87 20.85 -11.00
C PRO A 54 50.05 21.62 -9.98
N ILE A 55 50.56 21.56 -8.75
CA ILE A 55 50.19 22.34 -7.57
C ILE A 55 50.24 23.84 -7.90
N ASP A 56 49.08 24.51 -7.89
CA ASP A 56 49.01 25.95 -7.62
C ASP A 56 48.36 26.16 -6.25
N HIS A 57 49.18 26.62 -5.32
CA HIS A 57 48.75 27.06 -4.01
C HIS A 57 48.03 28.40 -4.14
N ARG A 58 46.72 28.44 -3.87
CA ARG A 58 46.05 29.61 -3.26
C ARG A 58 44.65 29.28 -2.73
N ASN A 59 44.62 28.97 -1.44
CA ASN A 59 43.66 29.35 -0.41
C ASN A 59 42.27 29.92 -0.77
N ASP A 60 41.29 29.33 -0.07
CA ASP A 60 40.25 29.97 0.75
C ASP A 60 38.76 29.84 0.36
N HIS A 61 38.05 29.24 1.33
CA HIS A 61 36.67 29.47 1.76
C HIS A 61 35.50 28.67 1.15
N LYS A 62 34.90 27.91 2.07
CA LYS A 62 33.54 27.36 2.04
C LYS A 62 32.52 28.37 1.51
N GLY A 63 31.70 27.93 0.55
CA GLY A 63 30.48 28.60 0.14
C GLY A 63 29.61 27.63 -0.65
N HIS A 64 28.93 26.70 0.03
CA HIS A 64 27.83 25.97 -0.63
C HIS A 64 26.75 27.02 -0.89
N LEU A 65 26.64 27.49 -2.13
CA LEU A 65 25.64 28.46 -2.54
C LEU A 65 24.25 27.92 -2.18
N PRO A 66 23.35 28.72 -1.60
CA PRO A 66 21.98 28.30 -1.39
C PRO A 66 21.37 27.95 -2.75
N ILE A 67 20.91 26.70 -2.91
CA ILE A 67 20.12 26.32 -4.07
C ILE A 67 18.82 27.12 -3.97
N ASP A 68 18.73 28.17 -4.77
CA ASP A 68 17.52 28.95 -4.93
C ASP A 68 16.40 28.02 -5.46
N LYS A 69 15.42 27.73 -4.61
CA LYS A 69 14.29 26.85 -4.92
C LYS A 69 13.50 27.36 -6.12
N ASP A 70 13.52 28.67 -6.35
CA ASP A 70 12.84 29.29 -7.48
C ASP A 70 13.59 29.00 -8.80
N SER A 71 14.92 29.01 -8.78
CA SER A 71 15.76 28.63 -9.93
C SER A 71 15.58 27.18 -10.38
N VAL A 72 15.45 26.25 -9.42
CA VAL A 72 15.16 24.84 -9.74
C VAL A 72 13.76 24.69 -10.34
N ALA A 73 12.76 25.34 -9.75
CA ALA A 73 11.39 25.30 -10.26
C ALA A 73 11.25 25.90 -11.67
N ILE A 74 12.02 26.95 -11.98
CA ILE A 74 12.08 27.56 -13.31
C ILE A 74 12.69 26.56 -14.31
N LYS A 75 13.85 25.97 -14.00
CA LYS A 75 14.49 24.98 -14.87
C LYS A 75 13.61 23.76 -15.15
N VAL A 76 12.89 23.27 -14.13
CA VAL A 76 11.94 22.16 -14.32
C VAL A 76 10.80 22.58 -15.25
N ARG A 77 10.22 23.78 -15.09
CA ARG A 77 9.18 24.27 -16.01
C ARG A 77 9.69 24.37 -17.44
N ASP A 78 10.89 24.90 -17.64
CA ASP A 78 11.44 25.08 -18.99
C ASP A 78 11.76 23.74 -19.65
N ASN A 79 12.28 22.77 -18.89
CA ASN A 79 12.48 21.41 -19.38
C ASN A 79 11.16 20.72 -19.76
N LEU A 80 10.09 20.94 -18.98
CA LEU A 80 8.77 20.37 -19.27
C LEU A 80 8.09 21.00 -20.48
N LYS A 81 8.29 22.30 -20.74
CA LYS A 81 7.83 22.95 -21.98
C LYS A 81 8.49 22.36 -23.22
N ASN A 82 9.76 21.96 -23.10
CA ASN A 82 10.50 21.32 -24.19
C ASN A 82 10.11 19.85 -24.40
N LEU A 83 9.24 19.30 -23.55
CA LEU A 83 8.72 17.93 -23.62
C LEU A 83 7.32 17.86 -24.25
N GLU A 84 6.91 18.85 -25.06
CA GLU A 84 5.80 18.68 -26.00
C GLU A 84 6.13 17.56 -26.99
N TRP A 85 5.88 16.32 -26.56
CA TRP A 85 5.86 15.16 -27.41
C TRP A 85 4.76 15.38 -28.44
N SER A 86 5.17 15.72 -29.67
CA SER A 86 4.28 15.78 -30.80
C SER A 86 3.83 14.35 -31.15
N VAL A 87 2.81 13.84 -30.47
CA VAL A 87 1.99 12.78 -31.09
C VAL A 87 1.34 13.45 -32.31
N PRO A 88 1.43 12.89 -33.52
CA PRO A 88 0.58 13.33 -34.61
C PRO A 88 -0.87 13.08 -34.19
N VAL A 89 -1.58 14.14 -33.82
CA VAL A 89 -3.02 14.10 -33.62
C VAL A 89 -3.63 14.14 -35.01
N ASP A 90 -4.20 13.02 -35.44
CA ASP A 90 -5.15 13.00 -36.55
C ASP A 90 -6.34 13.89 -36.16
N GLU A 91 -6.48 15.05 -36.81
CA GLU A 91 -7.49 16.08 -36.53
C GLU A 91 -8.94 15.62 -36.78
N SER A 92 -9.17 14.34 -37.07
CA SER A 92 -10.52 13.79 -37.30
C SER A 92 -11.26 13.30 -36.03
N GLN A 93 -10.71 13.42 -34.82
CA GLN A 93 -11.45 13.10 -33.57
C GLN A 93 -11.40 14.22 -32.51
N SER A 94 -11.93 15.39 -32.87
CA SER A 94 -12.32 16.43 -31.92
C SER A 94 -13.60 16.01 -31.16
N SER A 95 -13.45 15.26 -30.06
CA SER A 95 -14.27 15.36 -28.82
C SER A 95 -14.07 14.14 -27.90
N LEU A 96 -12.86 13.92 -27.37
CA LEU A 96 -12.68 13.05 -26.21
C LEU A 96 -11.76 13.75 -25.23
N SER A 97 -12.31 14.68 -24.44
CA SER A 97 -11.83 14.88 -23.08
C SER A 97 -12.15 13.61 -22.29
N MET A 98 -11.41 12.54 -22.54
CA MET A 98 -11.41 11.37 -21.66
C MET A 98 -10.97 11.91 -20.29
N PRO A 99 -11.81 11.83 -19.25
CA PRO A 99 -11.34 12.13 -17.90
C PRO A 99 -10.13 11.21 -17.66
N PHE A 100 -8.98 11.77 -17.31
CA PHE A 100 -7.81 10.99 -16.94
C PHE A 100 -8.26 9.92 -15.93
N LYS A 101 -8.25 8.65 -16.34
CA LYS A 101 -8.62 7.52 -15.50
C LYS A 101 -7.74 7.61 -14.24
N ARG A 102 -8.33 7.75 -13.05
CA ARG A 102 -7.59 7.91 -11.77
C ARG A 102 -6.94 6.61 -11.29
N THR A 103 -6.67 5.70 -12.21
CA THR A 103 -6.11 4.38 -11.93
C THR A 103 -4.69 4.51 -11.43
N SER A 104 -4.43 3.88 -10.28
CA SER A 104 -3.13 3.89 -9.61
C SER A 104 -2.67 2.49 -9.18
N ILE A 105 -3.53 1.48 -9.27
CA ILE A 105 -3.28 0.10 -8.86
C ILE A 105 -3.54 -0.79 -10.07
N TYR A 106 -2.46 -1.23 -10.70
CA TYR A 106 -2.51 -1.94 -11.97
C TYR A 106 -2.52 -3.44 -11.76
N LYS A 107 -3.30 -4.12 -12.58
CA LYS A 107 -3.32 -5.58 -12.65
C LYS A 107 -2.14 -6.05 -13.47
N ILE A 108 -1.44 -7.06 -12.98
CA ILE A 108 -0.33 -7.69 -13.68
C ILE A 108 -0.91 -8.46 -14.87
N PRO A 109 -0.37 -8.25 -16.09
CA PRO A 109 -0.79 -8.99 -17.26
C PRO A 109 -0.69 -10.50 -17.06
N LYS A 110 -1.70 -11.23 -17.53
CA LYS A 110 -1.80 -12.69 -17.33
C LYS A 110 -0.55 -13.45 -17.77
N PHE A 111 0.05 -13.06 -18.91
CA PHE A 111 1.24 -13.74 -19.43
C PHE A 111 2.44 -13.68 -18.47
N MET A 112 2.57 -12.62 -17.65
CA MET A 112 3.64 -12.54 -16.65
C MET A 112 3.38 -13.52 -15.50
N LYS A 113 2.12 -13.63 -15.07
CA LYS A 113 1.70 -14.57 -14.03
C LYS A 113 1.84 -16.02 -14.47
N ASP A 114 1.61 -16.32 -15.74
CA ASP A 114 1.74 -17.68 -16.26
C ASP A 114 3.20 -18.18 -16.28
N ILE A 115 4.19 -17.28 -16.29
CA ILE A 115 5.63 -17.63 -16.27
C ILE A 115 6.08 -18.00 -14.86
N GLU A 116 5.78 -17.16 -13.88
CA GLU A 116 6.12 -17.41 -12.47
C GLU A 116 5.00 -16.91 -11.55
N PRO A 117 3.96 -17.73 -11.32
CA PRO A 117 2.78 -17.31 -10.55
C PRO A 117 3.11 -16.93 -9.11
N LYS A 118 4.10 -17.59 -8.49
CA LYS A 118 4.38 -17.45 -7.05
C LYS A 118 5.00 -16.10 -6.68
N GLU A 119 5.62 -15.42 -7.64
CA GLU A 119 6.25 -14.12 -7.43
C GLU A 119 5.23 -12.98 -7.38
N TYR A 120 4.03 -13.19 -7.94
CA TYR A 120 2.99 -12.16 -8.04
C TYR A 120 1.81 -12.39 -7.08
N GLU A 121 1.83 -13.47 -6.31
CA GLU A 121 0.79 -13.79 -5.33
C GLU A 121 1.25 -13.51 -3.89
N PRO A 122 0.40 -12.87 -3.06
CA PRO A 122 0.67 -12.74 -1.63
C PRO A 122 0.78 -14.12 -0.98
N HIS A 123 1.77 -14.27 -0.11
CA HIS A 123 2.01 -15.53 0.61
C HIS A 123 1.19 -15.63 1.89
N ILE A 124 1.05 -14.53 2.62
CA ILE A 124 0.48 -14.48 3.97
C ILE A 124 -0.64 -13.45 4.09
N VAL A 125 -0.51 -12.27 3.48
CA VAL A 125 -1.48 -11.17 3.63
C VAL A 125 -1.90 -10.56 2.29
N SER A 126 -3.21 -10.52 2.04
CA SER A 126 -3.80 -9.74 0.97
C SER A 126 -4.25 -8.35 1.43
N PHE A 127 -4.20 -7.39 0.51
CA PHE A 127 -4.76 -6.05 0.62
C PHE A 127 -5.57 -5.73 -0.63
N GLY A 128 -6.78 -5.24 -0.42
CA GLY A 128 -7.66 -4.84 -1.49
C GLY A 128 -8.26 -6.03 -2.28
N PRO A 129 -8.93 -5.74 -3.40
CA PRO A 129 -9.88 -6.63 -4.05
C PRO A 129 -9.27 -7.81 -4.81
N TYR A 130 -8.03 -7.71 -5.32
CA TYR A 130 -7.51 -8.67 -6.30
C TYR A 130 -7.24 -10.06 -5.71
N HIS A 131 -6.73 -10.12 -4.48
CA HIS A 131 -6.42 -11.38 -3.79
C HIS A 131 -7.41 -11.72 -2.66
N HIS A 132 -8.44 -10.89 -2.46
CA HIS A 132 -9.39 -11.07 -1.37
C HIS A 132 -10.26 -12.32 -1.54
N GLY A 133 -10.27 -13.15 -0.50
CA GLY A 133 -11.00 -14.41 -0.45
C GLY A 133 -10.18 -15.64 -0.84
N ASN A 134 -8.89 -15.49 -1.16
CA ASN A 134 -8.00 -16.63 -1.41
C ASN A 134 -7.87 -17.48 -0.15
N LYS A 135 -8.08 -18.79 -0.29
CA LYS A 135 -8.23 -19.72 0.84
C LYS A 135 -6.99 -19.78 1.74
N HIS A 136 -5.80 -19.68 1.17
CA HIS A 136 -4.55 -19.71 1.94
C HIS A 136 -4.31 -18.45 2.78
N LEU A 137 -5.02 -17.35 2.49
CA LEU A 137 -4.90 -16.07 3.21
C LEU A 137 -5.94 -15.90 4.32
N TYR A 138 -6.90 -16.84 4.45
CA TYR A 138 -8.05 -16.70 5.34
C TYR A 138 -7.67 -16.47 6.81
N GLN A 139 -6.61 -17.12 7.29
CA GLN A 139 -6.13 -16.93 8.66
C GLN A 139 -5.74 -15.46 8.89
N MET A 140 -5.06 -14.84 7.92
CA MET A 140 -4.64 -13.45 8.05
C MET A 140 -5.81 -12.47 7.91
N GLU A 141 -6.85 -12.80 7.13
CA GLU A 141 -8.09 -12.01 7.10
C GLU A 141 -8.74 -11.90 8.49
N GLN A 142 -8.67 -12.95 9.31
CA GLN A 142 -9.17 -12.91 10.69
C GLN A 142 -8.30 -12.02 11.60
N GLU A 143 -6.98 -12.12 11.49
CA GLU A 143 -6.07 -11.28 12.26
C GLU A 143 -6.22 -9.80 11.90
N LYS A 144 -6.41 -9.48 10.61
CA LYS A 144 -6.71 -8.11 10.16
C LYS A 144 -7.97 -7.56 10.82
N GLN A 145 -9.02 -8.36 10.95
CA GLN A 145 -10.26 -7.94 11.63
C GLN A 145 -10.04 -7.61 13.11
N LYS A 146 -9.27 -8.45 13.82
CA LYS A 146 -8.92 -8.21 15.23
C LYS A 146 -8.15 -6.90 15.38
N VAL A 147 -7.14 -6.69 14.54
CA VAL A 147 -6.32 -5.46 14.54
C VAL A 147 -7.16 -4.22 14.19
N ALA A 148 -8.04 -4.31 13.19
CA ALA A 148 -8.91 -3.21 12.81
C ALA A 148 -9.88 -2.83 13.95
N ALA A 149 -10.43 -3.82 14.65
CA ALA A 149 -11.30 -3.58 15.81
C ALA A 149 -10.59 -2.77 16.91
N LEU A 150 -9.29 -3.01 17.14
CA LEU A 150 -8.49 -2.24 18.09
C LEU A 150 -8.23 -0.79 17.66
N SER A 151 -8.46 -0.46 16.38
CA SER A 151 -8.26 0.90 15.84
C SER A 151 -9.49 1.79 16.07
N PHE A 152 -10.67 1.20 16.26
CA PHE A 152 -11.90 1.95 16.47
C PHE A 152 -12.07 2.32 17.95
N ALA A 153 -11.70 3.56 18.31
CA ALA A 153 -11.74 4.02 19.70
C ALA A 153 -13.16 3.99 20.32
N ASN A 154 -14.19 4.24 19.51
CA ASN A 154 -15.60 4.21 19.91
C ASN A 154 -16.53 4.16 18.69
N ALA A 155 -17.84 4.00 18.94
CA ALA A 155 -18.87 3.96 17.89
C ALA A 155 -18.90 5.23 17.03
N ALA A 156 -18.68 6.42 17.61
CA ALA A 156 -18.67 7.66 16.85
C ALA A 156 -17.51 7.74 15.85
N THR A 157 -16.34 7.21 16.23
CA THR A 157 -15.16 7.10 15.36
C THR A 157 -15.44 6.15 14.20
N PHE A 158 -16.08 5.03 14.48
CA PHE A 158 -16.47 4.06 13.45
C PHE A 158 -17.47 4.67 12.44
N GLU A 159 -18.52 5.33 12.91
CA GLU A 159 -19.49 6.02 12.04
C GLU A 159 -18.85 7.13 11.20
N LEU A 160 -17.90 7.88 11.78
CA LEU A 160 -17.14 8.87 11.03
C LEU A 160 -16.33 8.22 9.89
N ILE A 161 -15.63 7.12 10.17
CA ILE A 161 -14.89 6.39 9.15
C ILE A 161 -15.80 5.92 8.02
N LEU A 162 -16.94 5.31 8.35
CA LEU A 162 -17.90 4.87 7.33
C LEU A 162 -18.37 6.03 6.46
N SER A 163 -18.76 7.15 7.08
CA SER A 163 -19.21 8.34 6.38
C SER A 163 -18.14 8.93 5.46
N GLU A 164 -16.90 9.06 5.94
CA GLU A 164 -15.81 9.64 5.16
C GLU A 164 -15.33 8.70 4.04
N VAL A 165 -15.29 7.39 4.27
CA VAL A 165 -14.92 6.41 3.24
C VAL A 165 -15.98 6.33 2.15
N LEU A 166 -17.27 6.40 2.52
CA LEU A 166 -18.36 6.45 1.55
C LEU A 166 -18.23 7.63 0.58
N LYS A 167 -17.78 8.81 1.05
CA LYS A 167 -17.56 9.99 0.20
C LYS A 167 -16.48 9.81 -0.87
N ILE A 168 -15.54 8.89 -0.65
CA ILE A 168 -14.44 8.62 -1.60
C ILE A 168 -14.60 7.28 -2.32
N LEU A 169 -15.74 6.61 -2.15
CA LEU A 169 -15.94 5.24 -2.62
C LEU A 169 -15.72 5.11 -4.14
N GLU A 170 -16.17 6.08 -4.94
CA GLU A 170 -15.93 6.10 -6.38
C GLU A 170 -14.44 6.16 -6.72
N ASP A 171 -13.68 7.01 -6.03
CA ASP A 171 -12.23 7.11 -6.23
C ASP A 171 -11.53 5.80 -5.85
N LEU A 172 -12.05 5.07 -4.86
CA LEU A 172 -11.51 3.77 -4.49
C LEU A 172 -11.75 2.72 -5.56
N TYR A 173 -12.88 2.78 -6.29
CA TYR A 173 -13.11 1.91 -7.43
C TYR A 173 -12.22 2.27 -8.61
N GLU A 174 -12.15 3.55 -8.96
CA GLU A 174 -11.36 4.06 -10.10
C GLU A 174 -9.85 3.86 -9.92
N ALA A 175 -9.38 3.73 -8.67
CA ALA A 175 -7.98 3.47 -8.35
C ALA A 175 -7.49 2.12 -8.90
N TYR A 176 -8.35 1.13 -9.10
CA TYR A 176 -7.98 -0.21 -9.58
C TYR A 176 -8.24 -0.35 -11.07
N ASP A 177 -7.27 -0.93 -11.77
CA ASP A 177 -7.43 -1.33 -13.15
C ASP A 177 -8.22 -2.65 -13.24
N ASP A 178 -9.22 -2.71 -14.13
CA ASP A 178 -10.00 -3.93 -14.35
C ASP A 178 -10.58 -4.53 -13.03
N LEU A 179 -11.16 -3.67 -12.20
CA LEU A 179 -11.86 -4.08 -11.00
C LEU A 179 -13.12 -4.89 -11.36
N ASP A 180 -13.31 -6.03 -10.71
CA ASP A 180 -14.53 -6.83 -10.85
C ASP A 180 -15.75 -6.08 -10.28
N HIS A 181 -16.44 -5.34 -11.15
CA HIS A 181 -17.61 -4.56 -10.78
C HIS A 181 -18.82 -5.43 -10.40
N GLU A 182 -18.92 -6.64 -10.94
CA GLU A 182 -19.98 -7.58 -10.55
C GLU A 182 -19.77 -8.05 -9.12
N LYS A 183 -18.53 -8.34 -8.71
CA LYS A 183 -18.21 -8.72 -7.34
C LYS A 183 -18.35 -7.57 -6.34
N TRP A 184 -17.97 -6.35 -6.73
CA TRP A 184 -17.73 -5.25 -5.78
C TRP A 184 -18.68 -4.05 -5.88
N ARG A 185 -19.50 -3.95 -6.94
CA ARG A 185 -20.36 -2.77 -7.19
C ARG A 185 -21.80 -3.09 -7.54
N LYS A 186 -22.15 -4.34 -7.82
CA LYS A 186 -23.47 -4.72 -8.35
C LYS A 186 -24.67 -4.25 -7.53
N ASP A 187 -24.53 -4.19 -6.21
CA ASP A 187 -25.59 -3.86 -5.26
C ASP A 187 -25.00 -3.32 -3.95
N ASP A 188 -25.88 -2.89 -3.04
CA ASP A 188 -25.49 -2.31 -1.75
C ASP A 188 -24.66 -3.28 -0.89
N ASP A 189 -24.90 -4.59 -0.98
CA ASP A 189 -24.15 -5.60 -0.22
C ASP A 189 -22.72 -5.76 -0.77
N ALA A 190 -22.55 -5.77 -2.09
CA ALA A 190 -21.25 -5.77 -2.75
C ALA A 190 -20.43 -4.52 -2.40
N GLN A 191 -21.07 -3.34 -2.42
CA GLN A 191 -20.44 -2.08 -2.02
C GLN A 191 -20.04 -2.08 -0.54
N ALA A 192 -20.91 -2.58 0.34
CA ALA A 192 -20.64 -2.71 1.76
C ALA A 192 -19.45 -3.64 2.03
N LYS A 193 -19.39 -4.80 1.35
CA LYS A 193 -18.27 -5.75 1.45
C LYS A 193 -16.96 -5.14 0.97
N PHE A 194 -16.98 -4.43 -0.16
CA PHE A 194 -15.81 -3.74 -0.68
C PHE A 194 -15.30 -2.69 0.33
N MET A 195 -16.20 -1.85 0.84
CA MET A 195 -15.86 -0.82 1.82
C MET A 195 -15.31 -1.43 3.11
N GLN A 196 -15.93 -2.50 3.60
CA GLN A 196 -15.50 -3.22 4.80
C GLN A 196 -14.07 -3.74 4.63
N MET A 197 -13.79 -4.43 3.52
CA MET A 197 -12.45 -4.92 3.17
C MET A 197 -11.44 -3.77 3.15
N MET A 198 -11.76 -2.67 2.47
CA MET A 198 -10.90 -1.50 2.37
C MET A 198 -10.53 -0.90 3.72
N ILE A 199 -11.52 -0.73 4.60
CA ILE A 199 -11.29 -0.17 5.94
C ILE A 199 -10.41 -1.11 6.77
N ILE A 200 -10.72 -2.40 6.79
CA ILE A 200 -9.96 -3.40 7.57
C ILE A 200 -8.51 -3.44 7.11
N ASP A 201 -8.29 -3.53 5.80
CA ASP A 201 -6.98 -3.66 5.17
C ASP A 201 -6.12 -2.41 5.42
N ALA A 202 -6.71 -1.23 5.27
CA ALA A 202 -6.04 0.03 5.53
C ALA A 202 -5.71 0.21 7.02
N CYS A 203 -6.62 -0.15 7.93
CA CYS A 203 -6.35 -0.14 9.37
C CYS A 203 -5.18 -1.08 9.72
N PHE A 204 -5.19 -2.31 9.20
CA PHE A 204 -4.10 -3.26 9.44
C PHE A 204 -2.77 -2.71 8.94
N LEU A 205 -2.73 -2.14 7.73
CA LEU A 205 -1.49 -1.58 7.17
C LEU A 205 -0.97 -0.39 8.00
N LEU A 206 -1.85 0.51 8.44
CA LEU A 206 -1.47 1.63 9.30
C LEU A 206 -0.96 1.16 10.66
N VAL A 207 -1.59 0.13 11.23
CA VAL A 207 -1.16 -0.49 12.48
C VAL A 207 0.18 -1.22 12.32
N PHE A 208 0.39 -1.91 11.20
CA PHE A 208 1.64 -2.61 10.89
C PHE A 208 2.84 -1.65 10.93
N PHE A 209 2.67 -0.43 10.41
CA PHE A 209 3.69 0.62 10.46
C PHE A 209 3.64 1.51 11.70
N SER A 210 2.72 1.23 12.64
CA SER A 210 2.58 1.98 13.89
C SER A 210 3.70 1.67 14.87
N GLU A 211 4.13 2.68 15.62
CA GLU A 211 5.12 2.52 16.69
C GLU A 211 4.51 2.03 18.01
N HIS A 212 3.19 1.94 18.08
CA HIS A 212 2.49 1.64 19.32
C HIS A 212 2.75 0.20 19.79
N GLU A 213 3.32 0.04 20.99
CA GLU A 213 3.72 -1.27 21.55
C GLU A 213 2.58 -2.29 21.58
N ARG A 214 1.35 -1.84 21.82
CA ARG A 214 0.11 -2.62 21.75
C ARG A 214 -0.03 -3.47 20.47
N TYR A 215 0.50 -3.01 19.35
CA TYR A 215 0.38 -3.67 18.06
C TYR A 215 1.65 -4.42 17.64
N LYS A 216 2.82 -3.97 18.13
CA LYS A 216 4.11 -4.61 17.82
C LYS A 216 4.21 -6.05 18.29
N SER A 217 3.56 -6.39 19.40
CA SER A 217 3.54 -7.75 19.95
C SER A 217 2.63 -8.71 19.18
N GLN A 218 1.67 -8.18 18.41
CA GLN A 218 0.67 -9.00 17.72
C GLN A 218 1.11 -9.47 16.33
N ILE A 219 2.13 -8.84 15.75
CA ILE A 219 2.57 -9.12 14.37
C ILE A 219 3.98 -9.72 14.38
N THR A 220 4.06 -11.05 14.31
CA THR A 220 5.30 -11.83 14.36
C THR A 220 5.94 -12.02 12.97
N LEU A 221 5.14 -12.08 11.90
CA LEU A 221 5.57 -12.37 10.51
C LEU A 221 5.96 -11.10 9.72
N LYS A 222 6.86 -10.28 10.28
CA LYS A 222 7.16 -8.95 9.71
C LYS A 222 7.83 -9.01 8.34
N SER A 223 8.68 -10.01 8.08
CA SER A 223 9.38 -10.18 6.79
C SER A 223 8.42 -10.54 5.67
N GLU A 224 7.55 -11.50 5.93
CA GLU A 224 6.58 -12.05 5.00
C GLU A 224 5.52 -11.00 4.66
N ILE A 225 5.04 -10.28 5.68
CA ILE A 225 4.10 -9.17 5.48
C ILE A 225 4.75 -8.05 4.66
N LYS A 226 6.02 -7.68 4.92
CA LYS A 226 6.72 -6.66 4.12
C LYS A 226 6.83 -7.08 2.65
N ARG A 227 7.16 -8.33 2.38
CA ARG A 227 7.20 -8.86 1.01
C ARG A 227 5.84 -8.68 0.33
N ASP A 228 4.76 -9.11 0.98
CA ASP A 228 3.42 -9.01 0.41
C ASP A 228 2.95 -7.55 0.23
N ILE A 229 3.33 -6.63 1.13
CA ILE A 229 3.05 -5.19 0.99
C ILE A 229 3.71 -4.59 -0.26
N LEU A 230 4.79 -5.18 -0.79
CA LEU A 230 5.49 -4.65 -1.96
C LEU A 230 4.91 -5.16 -3.29
N LEU A 231 3.97 -6.10 -3.27
CA LEU A 231 3.38 -6.67 -4.49
C LEU A 231 2.45 -5.66 -5.16
N LEU A 232 2.59 -5.52 -6.49
CA LEU A 232 1.84 -4.52 -7.27
C LEU A 232 0.31 -4.71 -7.21
N GLU A 233 -0.16 -5.96 -7.24
CA GLU A 233 -1.60 -6.30 -7.13
C GLU A 233 -2.12 -6.25 -5.68
N ASN A 234 -1.25 -6.00 -4.70
CA ASN A 234 -1.56 -6.08 -3.28
C ASN A 234 -1.51 -4.69 -2.60
N GLN A 235 -1.97 -3.66 -3.31
CA GLN A 235 -1.90 -2.27 -2.89
C GLN A 235 -3.26 -1.71 -2.47
N LEU A 236 -3.23 -0.65 -1.66
CA LEU A 236 -4.41 0.14 -1.30
C LEU A 236 -4.30 1.57 -1.84
N PRO A 237 -5.41 2.23 -2.21
CA PRO A 237 -5.37 3.61 -2.65
C PRO A 237 -4.80 4.52 -1.56
N PHE A 238 -3.76 5.29 -1.86
CA PHE A 238 -3.14 6.18 -0.88
C PHE A 238 -4.13 7.21 -0.29
N LYS A 239 -5.15 7.59 -1.07
CA LYS A 239 -6.25 8.44 -0.61
C LYS A 239 -6.98 7.85 0.61
N LEU A 240 -7.23 6.55 0.61
CA LEU A 240 -7.82 5.83 1.74
C LEU A 240 -6.90 5.84 2.95
N LEU A 241 -5.62 5.51 2.76
CA LEU A 241 -4.64 5.47 3.85
C LEU A 241 -4.50 6.83 4.53
N ARG A 242 -4.42 7.91 3.75
CA ARG A 242 -4.38 9.29 4.27
C ARG A 242 -5.63 9.64 5.06
N LEU A 243 -6.81 9.28 4.54
CA LEU A 243 -8.07 9.53 5.20
C LEU A 243 -8.11 8.85 6.58
N LEU A 244 -7.88 7.54 6.62
CA LEU A 244 -7.93 6.79 7.88
C LEU A 244 -6.85 7.22 8.85
N TYR A 245 -5.63 7.50 8.38
CA TYR A 245 -4.56 8.03 9.23
C TYR A 245 -4.97 9.34 9.93
N SER A 246 -5.66 10.24 9.21
CA SER A 246 -6.12 11.51 9.78
C SER A 246 -7.20 11.34 10.86
N ILE A 247 -8.00 10.28 10.80
CA ILE A 247 -9.08 10.00 11.74
C ILE A 247 -8.55 9.20 12.95
N LEU A 248 -7.74 8.18 12.71
CA LEU A 248 -7.37 7.17 13.71
C LEU A 248 -6.26 7.61 14.68
N SER A 249 -5.65 8.79 14.49
CA SER A 249 -4.58 9.32 15.35
C SER A 249 -3.42 8.31 15.60
N ILE A 250 -3.13 7.44 14.62
CA ILE A 250 -2.07 6.44 14.69
C ILE A 250 -0.73 7.14 14.47
N LYS A 251 0.28 6.87 15.31
CA LYS A 251 1.66 7.36 15.07
C LYS A 251 2.43 6.34 14.23
N VAL A 252 2.74 6.69 12.98
CA VAL A 252 3.44 5.83 12.01
C VAL A 252 4.91 6.25 11.87
N ARG A 253 5.83 5.28 11.81
CA ARG A 253 7.26 5.54 11.54
C ARG A 253 7.49 5.62 10.02
N VAL A 254 8.19 6.65 9.55
CA VAL A 254 8.73 6.65 8.19
C VAL A 254 9.86 5.62 8.16
N LEU A 255 9.69 4.54 7.39
CA LEU A 255 10.77 3.58 7.17
C LEU A 255 11.83 4.23 6.27
N ASN A 256 13.08 4.23 6.73
CA ASN A 256 14.21 4.27 5.82
C ASN A 256 14.27 2.87 5.19
N LEU A 257 13.65 2.72 4.02
CA LEU A 257 13.77 1.52 3.19
C LEU A 257 15.16 1.47 2.56
#